data_AF-A0A7Y2XP04-F1
#
_entry.id   AF-A0A7Y2XP04-F1
#
_cell.length_a   1.000
_cell.length_b   1.000
_cell.length_c   1.000
_cell.angle_alpha   90.00
_cell.angle_beta   90.00
_cell.angle_gamma   90.00
#
_symmetry.space_group_name_H-M   'P 1'
#
loop_
_entity.id
_entity.type
_entity.pdbx_description
1 polymer ?
#
loop_
_entity_poly.entity_id
_entity_poly.type
_entity_poly.pdbx_seq_one_letter_code
_entity_poly.pdbx_strand_id
1 'polypeptide(L)' 'MIRKIEALDDVTGVIIGRSYGGKSLGKSGKTGAVRVQREVPGGLKAVTQTSKGLQELFIRTAEGRAAQAWRQIEEME' A
#
# COMPACT_ATOMS: atom_id res chain seq x y z
N MET A 1 -0.36 8.93 4.29
CA MET A 1 0.36 7.65 4.12
C MET A 1 0.89 7.49 2.71
N ILE A 2 0.05 7.53 1.66
CA ILE A 2 0.47 7.34 0.25
C ILE A 2 1.72 8.16 -0.13
N ARG A 3 1.71 9.48 0.10
CA ARG A 3 2.88 10.35 -0.16
C ARG A 3 4.17 9.93 0.56
N LYS A 4 4.06 9.31 1.73
CA LYS A 4 5.23 8.81 2.46
C LYS A 4 5.80 7.56 1.80
N ILE A 5 4.93 6.67 1.30
CA ILE A 5 5.32 5.47 0.55
C ILE A 5 5.96 5.85 -0.78
N GLU A 6 5.41 6.85 -1.48
CA GLU A 6 6.00 7.38 -2.72
C GLU A 6 7.39 8.00 -2.53
N ALA A 7 7.75 8.39 -1.30
CA ALA A 7 9.04 8.99 -0.98
C ALA A 7 10.10 7.96 -0.54
N LEU A 8 9.78 6.66 -0.53
CA LEU A 8 10.75 5.62 -0.23
C LEU A 8 11.66 5.38 -1.45
N ASP A 9 12.97 5.27 -1.23
CA ASP A 9 13.96 5.11 -2.31
C ASP A 9 13.71 3.87 -3.17
N ASP A 10 13.20 2.79 -2.56
CA ASP A 10 12.92 1.53 -3.25
C ASP A 10 11.56 1.55 -4.00
N VAL A 11 10.77 2.61 -3.87
CA VAL A 11 9.47 2.81 -4.51
C VAL A 11 9.60 3.75 -5.70
N THR A 12 9.13 3.30 -6.87
CA THR A 12 9.14 4.08 -8.10
C THR A 12 7.79 4.76 -8.39
N GLY A 13 6.74 4.35 -7.70
CA GLY A 13 5.43 5.02 -7.76
C GLY A 13 4.33 4.24 -7.04
N VAL A 14 3.22 4.91 -6.76
CA VAL A 14 2.03 4.30 -6.16
C VAL A 14 0.82 4.53 -7.05
N ILE A 15 0.16 3.44 -7.45
CA ILE A 15 -1.01 3.44 -8.31
C ILE A 15 -2.24 3.13 -7.47
N ILE A 16 -3.25 4.00 -7.54
CA ILE A 16 -4.53 3.80 -6.85
C ILE A 16 -5.43 2.93 -7.72
N GLY A 17 -5.77 1.76 -7.20
CA GLY A 17 -6.58 0.75 -7.91
C GLY A 17 -8.07 0.86 -7.62
N ARG A 18 -8.74 -0.30 -7.53
CA ARG A 18 -10.18 -0.39 -7.28
C ARG A 18 -10.54 0.10 -5.87
N SER A 19 -11.61 0.89 -5.78
CA SER A 19 -12.29 1.16 -4.51
C SER A 19 -13.34 0.08 -4.26
N TYR A 20 -13.33 -0.48 -3.05
CA TYR A 20 -14.34 -1.44 -2.59
C TYR A 20 -15.46 -0.77 -1.78
N GLY A 21 -15.33 0.54 -1.47
CA GLY A 21 -16.23 1.21 -0.56
C GLY A 21 -16.24 0.55 0.82
N GLY A 22 -17.26 0.85 1.64
CA GLY A 22 -17.51 0.15 2.90
C GLY A 22 -16.41 0.31 3.94
N LYS A 23 -16.53 1.33 4.83
CA LYS A 23 -15.64 1.50 5.98
C LYS A 23 -15.57 0.25 6.88
N SER A 24 -16.66 -0.51 6.95
CA SER A 24 -16.74 -1.78 7.67
C SER A 24 -15.91 -2.91 7.07
N LEU A 25 -15.46 -2.82 5.81
CA LEU A 25 -14.62 -3.86 5.21
C LEU A 25 -13.20 -3.87 5.79
N GLY A 26 -12.70 -2.69 6.20
CA GLY A 26 -11.39 -2.61 6.85
C GLY A 26 -11.41 -2.83 8.35
N LYS A 27 -12.60 -3.03 8.96
CA LYS A 27 -13.01 -3.43 10.34
C LYS A 27 -12.14 -3.06 11.56
N SER A 28 -10.82 -3.09 11.44
CA SER A 28 -9.79 -2.82 12.45
C SER A 28 -8.72 -1.81 12.01
N GLY A 29 -8.69 -1.37 10.75
CA GLY A 29 -7.71 -0.40 10.24
C GLY A 29 -8.10 1.06 10.50
N LYS A 30 -7.16 1.88 10.96
CA LYS A 30 -7.33 3.34 11.03
C LYS A 30 -7.30 3.95 9.63
N THR A 31 -7.98 5.08 9.40
CA THR A 31 -7.84 5.81 8.13
C THR A 31 -6.37 6.13 7.85
N GLY A 32 -5.91 5.76 6.66
CA GLY A 32 -4.52 5.90 6.23
C GLY A 32 -3.65 4.67 6.52
N ALA A 33 -4.13 3.67 7.27
CA ALA A 33 -3.42 2.40 7.45
C ALA A 33 -3.23 1.72 6.09
N VAL A 34 -2.06 1.10 5.89
CA VAL A 34 -1.69 0.41 4.64
C VAL A 34 -1.25 -0.99 5.00
N ARG A 35 -1.87 -1.98 4.37
CA ARG A 35 -1.50 -3.39 4.53
C ARG A 35 -1.05 -3.95 3.21
N VAL A 36 0.21 -4.37 3.13
CA VAL A 36 0.72 -5.15 2.00
C VAL A 36 0.11 -6.55 2.06
N GLN A 37 -0.38 -7.04 0.93
CA GLN A 37 -1.05 -8.34 0.83
C GLN A 37 -0.09 -9.41 0.29
N ARG A 38 0.66 -9.07 -0.76
CA ARG A 38 1.60 -9.94 -1.44
C ARG A 38 2.50 -9.16 -2.40
N GLU A 39 3.62 -9.77 -2.74
CA GLU A 39 4.45 -9.36 -3.87
C GLU A 39 3.78 -9.78 -5.19
N VAL A 40 3.97 -8.96 -6.22
CA VAL A 40 3.50 -9.19 -7.58
C VAL A 40 4.61 -8.76 -8.56
N PRO A 41 4.59 -9.22 -9.83
CA PRO A 41 5.57 -8.76 -10.81
C PRO A 41 5.66 -7.22 -10.87
N GLY A 42 6.85 -6.69 -10.56
CA GLY A 42 7.15 -5.27 -10.56
C GLY A 42 6.71 -4.49 -9.30
N GLY A 43 6.37 -5.15 -8.20
CA GLY A 43 6.22 -4.50 -6.89
C GLY A 43 5.27 -5.21 -5.93
N LEU A 44 4.44 -4.43 -5.23
CA LEU A 44 3.59 -4.93 -4.13
C LEU A 44 2.11 -4.63 -4.40
N LYS A 45 1.24 -5.60 -4.09
CA LYS A 45 -0.19 -5.38 -3.99
C LYS A 45 -0.54 -5.10 -2.53
N ALA A 46 -1.15 -3.95 -2.28
CA ALA A 46 -1.53 -3.48 -0.96
C ALA A 46 -2.97 -2.94 -0.94
N VAL A 47 -3.47 -2.67 0.25
CA VAL A 47 -4.73 -1.96 0.47
C VAL A 47 -4.54 -0.88 1.51
N THR A 48 -5.29 0.22 1.37
CA THR A 48 -5.37 1.26 2.38
C THR A 48 -6.80 1.50 2.85
N GLN A 49 -6.95 1.77 4.15
CA GLN A 49 -8.21 2.23 4.69
C GLN A 49 -8.38 3.73 4.43
N THR A 50 -9.45 4.13 3.78
CA THR A 50 -9.83 5.54 3.60
C THR A 50 -10.99 5.91 4.50
N SER A 51 -11.38 7.19 4.53
CA SER A 51 -12.61 7.62 5.21
C SER A 51 -13.88 7.03 4.59
N LYS A 52 -13.83 6.64 3.30
CA LYS A 52 -14.96 6.10 2.54
C LYS A 52 -14.99 4.57 2.49
N GLY A 53 -13.87 3.89 2.75
CA GLY A 53 -13.77 2.43 2.64
C GLY A 53 -12.37 1.92 2.32
N LEU A 54 -12.30 0.66 1.91
CA LEU A 54 -11.05 0.03 1.47
C LEU A 54 -10.70 0.42 0.03
N GLN A 55 -9.42 0.66 -0.20
CA GLN A 55 -8.88 1.10 -1.48
C GLN A 55 -7.65 0.26 -1.84
N GLU A 56 -7.59 -0.29 -3.04
CA GLU A 56 -6.39 -0.97 -3.52
C GLU A 56 -5.27 0.02 -3.85
N LEU A 57 -4.05 -0.42 -3.58
CA LEU A 57 -2.81 0.22 -3.97
C LEU A 57 -1.93 -0.81 -4.70
N PHE A 58 -1.32 -0.39 -5.80
CA PHE A 58 -0.19 -1.09 -6.42
C PHE A 58 1.05 -0.22 -6.25
N ILE A 59 2.01 -0.72 -5.50
CA ILE A 59 3.25 0.00 -5.20
C ILE A 59 4.31 -0.56 -6.14
N ARG A 60 4.75 0.26 -7.09
CA ARG A 60 5.82 -0.10 -8.02
C ARG A 60 7.15 0.06 -7.31
N THR A 61 8.02 -0.93 -7.45
CA THR A 61 9.34 -0.92 -6.83
C THR A 61 10.42 -0.99 -7.90
N ALA A 62 11.65 -0.62 -7.55
CA ALA A 62 12.79 -0.97 -8.37
C ALA A 62 12.94 -2.50 -8.47
N GLU A 63 13.60 -2.97 -9.54
CA GLU A 63 13.83 -4.40 -9.76
C GLU A 63 14.62 -5.01 -8.58
N GLY A 64 14.14 -6.14 -8.06
CA GLY A 64 14.75 -6.83 -6.92
C GLY A 64 14.62 -6.12 -5.56
N ARG A 65 13.84 -5.02 -5.47
CA ARG A 65 13.68 -4.22 -4.23
C ARG A 65 12.33 -4.38 -3.52
N ALA A 66 11.46 -5.25 -4.02
CA ALA A 66 10.10 -5.41 -3.48
C ALA A 66 10.10 -5.81 -1.99
N ALA A 67 10.99 -6.71 -1.59
CA ALA A 67 11.11 -7.17 -0.20
C ALA A 67 11.58 -6.05 0.76
N GLN A 68 12.49 -5.18 0.31
CA GLN A 68 12.98 -4.04 1.10
C GLN A 68 11.87 -2.99 1.26
N ALA A 69 11.20 -2.64 0.15
CA ALA A 69 10.06 -1.73 0.19
C ALA A 69 8.95 -2.26 1.11
N TRP A 70 8.69 -3.57 1.10
CA TRP A 70 7.71 -4.19 2.01
C TRP A 70 8.10 -3.93 3.47
N ARG A 71 9.33 -4.27 3.86
CA ARG A 71 9.81 -4.05 5.24
C ARG A 71 9.70 -2.60 5.67
N GLN A 72 10.12 -1.67 4.81
CA GLN A 72 10.00 -0.23 5.08
C GLN A 72 8.54 0.17 5.33
N ILE A 73 7.59 -0.34 4.54
CA ILE A 73 6.17 -0.03 4.72
C ILE A 73 5.62 -0.60 6.05
N GLU A 74 6.04 -1.80 6.45
CA GLU A 74 5.63 -2.39 7.73
C GLU A 74 6.18 -1.63 8.94
N GLU A 75 7.40 -1.09 8.84
CA GLU A 75 8.02 -0.27 9.89
C GLU A 75 7.39 1.14 10.02
N MET A 76 6.55 1.55 9.06
CA MET A 76 5.88 2.86 9.05
C MET A 76 4.50 2.88 9.73
N GLU A 77 3.94 1.73 10.13
CA GLU A 77 2.69 1.64 10.91
C GLU A 77 2.88 2.05 12.38
#